data_AF-A0A2P7V0X5-F1
#
_entry.id   AF-A0A2P7V0X5-F1
#
_cell.length_a   1.000
_cell.length_b   1.000
_cell.length_c   1.000
_cell.angle_alpha   90.00
_cell.angle_beta   90.00
_cell.angle_gamma   90.00
#
_symmetry.space_group_name_H-M   'P 1'
#
loop_
_entity.id
_entity.type
_entity.pdbx_description
1 polymer ?
#
loop_
_entity_poly.entity_id
_entity_poly.type
_entity_poly.pdbx_seq_one_letter_code
_entity_poly.pdbx_strand_id
1 'polypeptide(L)'
;MNSNRKGTFQDLNALFVFGALTVLMIHTLSFFLSNEKVYPWNSDLQAVLIILLKFGRSLFIFATGMLLFYWYQNRQLDWSAFWKKRWRAVVLPYVIWTAIFTYFKHQTFDPAVLVGPFFDSLFTGSSFYHLYYIPLYLQLCLLFCLIKPWMERYLNFRWIIALFIGQAGLYVLYHYLFIRPLWAIDWAANPFLSLMKHSYVYGQHYVFMYVFTFALGAYAGMNVDKWRTWMRRLQIPSIVVMASAAVWMAYSYLSGSKSYYESMNIFEPLYLVYTLCVIISFYPASSYLGKLPKLGPWLARLAKQNMAIYLVHPLILFLLQSYVIHRLGWSTPLLVFGMFVITPPLCIFLYELTTLSFWLNRKKSVGAKPIFKNQMYKA
;
A
#
# COMPACT_ATOMS: atom_id res chain seq x y z
N MET A 1 -19.75 16.47 20.19
CA MET A 1 -18.62 15.95 19.38
C MET A 1 -17.61 15.30 20.32
N ASN A 2 -17.30 14.01 20.12
CA ASN A 2 -16.51 13.22 21.06
C ASN A 2 -15.02 13.63 21.02
N SER A 3 -14.58 14.43 21.99
CA SER A 3 -13.21 14.94 22.14
C SER A 3 -12.19 13.86 22.55
N ASN A 4 -12.65 12.66 22.91
CA ASN A 4 -11.84 11.55 23.43
C ASN A 4 -11.48 10.48 22.39
N ARG A 5 -11.09 10.89 21.17
CA ARG A 5 -10.46 9.95 20.23
C ARG A 5 -9.01 9.74 20.69
N LYS A 6 -8.71 8.60 21.33
CA LYS A 6 -7.36 8.12 21.68
C LYS A 6 -7.24 6.64 21.29
N GLY A 7 -6.06 6.19 20.87
CA GLY A 7 -5.80 4.79 20.48
C GLY A 7 -5.88 4.52 18.97
N THR A 8 -5.74 3.25 18.57
CA THR A 8 -5.83 2.83 17.16
C THR A 8 -7.29 2.80 16.70
N PHE A 9 -7.57 3.27 15.47
CA PHE A 9 -8.90 3.15 14.89
C PHE A 9 -9.14 1.70 14.43
N GLN A 10 -9.75 0.90 15.33
CA GLN A 10 -9.88 -0.55 15.21
C GLN A 10 -10.54 -1.01 13.91
N ASP A 11 -11.46 -0.20 13.36
CA ASP A 11 -12.18 -0.52 12.13
C ASP A 11 -11.27 -0.75 10.93
N LEU A 12 -10.05 -0.19 10.92
CA LEU A 12 -9.10 -0.31 9.81
C LEU A 12 -7.95 -1.29 10.08
N ASN A 13 -7.81 -1.82 11.30
CA ASN A 13 -6.67 -2.69 11.62
C ASN A 13 -6.63 -3.95 10.74
N ALA A 14 -7.76 -4.61 10.55
CA ALA A 14 -7.82 -5.77 9.65
C ALA A 14 -7.51 -5.34 8.22
N LEU A 15 -8.20 -4.31 7.72
CA LEU A 15 -7.98 -3.73 6.39
C LEU A 15 -6.50 -3.45 6.09
N PHE A 16 -5.75 -2.92 7.05
CA PHE A 16 -4.31 -2.72 6.93
C PHE A 16 -3.52 -4.03 6.81
N VAL A 17 -3.81 -5.02 7.65
CA VAL A 17 -3.15 -6.33 7.60
C VAL A 17 -3.44 -7.03 6.29
N PHE A 18 -4.71 -7.09 5.89
CA PHE A 18 -5.12 -7.71 4.62
C PHE A 18 -4.51 -7.00 3.42
N GLY A 19 -4.50 -5.67 3.38
CA GLY A 19 -3.83 -4.91 2.31
C GLY A 19 -2.34 -5.24 2.18
N ALA A 20 -1.63 -5.40 3.30
CA ALA A 20 -0.20 -5.74 3.30
C ALA A 20 0.03 -7.17 2.79
N LEU A 21 -0.79 -8.12 3.24
CA LEU A 21 -0.73 -9.51 2.79
C LEU A 21 -1.07 -9.64 1.30
N THR A 22 -2.06 -8.90 0.82
CA THR A 22 -2.42 -8.84 -0.60
C THR A 22 -1.25 -8.36 -1.45
N VAL A 23 -0.54 -7.29 -1.04
CA VAL A 23 0.65 -6.79 -1.76
C VAL A 23 1.78 -7.83 -1.75
N LEU A 24 2.03 -8.46 -0.60
CA LEU A 24 3.03 -9.53 -0.50
C LEU A 24 2.69 -10.69 -1.46
N MET A 25 1.43 -11.14 -1.47
CA MET A 25 0.99 -12.23 -2.33
C MET A 25 1.18 -11.89 -3.82
N ILE A 26 0.86 -10.67 -4.24
CA ILE A 26 1.09 -10.23 -5.63
C ILE A 26 2.56 -10.35 -6.00
N HIS A 27 3.48 -9.89 -5.15
CA HIS A 27 4.91 -9.93 -5.44
C HIS A 27 5.46 -11.36 -5.44
N THR A 28 4.98 -12.22 -4.54
CA THR A 28 5.32 -13.65 -4.57
C THR A 28 4.83 -14.31 -5.85
N LEU A 29 3.54 -14.17 -6.20
CA LEU A 29 2.96 -14.76 -7.41
C LEU A 29 3.62 -14.21 -8.69
N SER A 30 3.93 -12.91 -8.73
CA SER A 30 4.54 -12.28 -9.92
C SER A 30 5.92 -12.88 -10.22
N PHE A 31 6.69 -13.24 -9.19
CA PHE A 31 7.97 -13.93 -9.38
C PHE A 31 7.79 -15.29 -10.03
N PHE A 32 6.87 -16.11 -9.52
CA PHE A 32 6.64 -17.46 -10.05
C PHE A 32 6.04 -17.43 -11.45
N LEU A 33 5.09 -16.52 -11.71
CA LEU A 33 4.54 -16.29 -13.05
C LEU A 33 5.64 -15.90 -14.04
N SER A 34 6.58 -15.04 -13.64
CA SER A 34 7.69 -14.62 -14.51
C SER A 34 8.75 -15.73 -14.72
N ASN A 35 8.73 -16.77 -13.90
CA ASN A 35 9.70 -17.88 -13.92
C ASN A 35 9.02 -19.24 -14.11
N GLU A 36 7.88 -19.28 -14.81
CA GLU A 36 7.05 -20.47 -14.98
C GLU A 36 7.79 -21.67 -15.60
N LYS A 37 8.83 -21.42 -16.42
CA LYS A 37 9.67 -22.47 -17.01
C LYS A 37 10.47 -23.24 -15.95
N VAL A 38 10.90 -22.55 -14.90
CA VAL A 38 11.68 -23.13 -13.79
C VAL A 38 10.74 -23.65 -12.70
N TYR A 39 9.64 -22.94 -12.45
CA TYR A 39 8.66 -23.24 -11.42
C TYR A 39 7.28 -23.44 -12.05
N PRO A 40 7.04 -24.59 -12.72
CA PRO A 40 5.79 -24.83 -13.43
C PRO A 40 4.61 -24.88 -12.46
N TRP A 41 3.52 -24.21 -12.83
CA TRP A 41 2.22 -24.25 -12.19
C TRP A 41 1.15 -23.70 -13.16
N ASN A 42 -0.05 -23.41 -12.69
CA ASN A 42 -1.11 -22.82 -13.48
C ASN A 42 -0.88 -21.30 -13.59
N SER A 43 -0.29 -20.86 -14.71
CA SER A 43 0.02 -19.46 -14.98
C SER A 43 -1.22 -18.59 -15.10
N ASP A 44 -2.32 -19.13 -15.63
CA ASP A 44 -3.59 -18.42 -15.74
C ASP A 44 -4.21 -18.13 -14.38
N LEU A 45 -4.20 -19.13 -13.48
CA LEU A 45 -4.65 -18.95 -12.10
C LEU A 45 -3.81 -17.89 -11.38
N GLN A 46 -2.49 -17.93 -11.55
CA GLN A 46 -1.58 -16.94 -10.97
C GLN A 46 -1.87 -15.53 -11.50
N ALA A 47 -2.02 -15.39 -12.81
CA ALA A 47 -2.33 -14.12 -13.46
C ALA A 47 -3.66 -13.55 -12.99
N VAL A 48 -4.73 -14.37 -12.94
CA VAL A 48 -6.04 -13.97 -12.43
C VAL A 48 -5.95 -13.53 -10.97
N LEU A 49 -5.26 -14.28 -10.11
CA LEU A 49 -5.07 -13.89 -8.71
C LEU A 49 -4.33 -12.55 -8.59
N ILE A 50 -3.27 -12.33 -9.37
CA ILE A 50 -2.54 -11.05 -9.37
C ILE A 50 -3.47 -9.89 -9.80
N ILE A 51 -4.23 -10.07 -10.88
CA ILE A 51 -5.19 -9.08 -11.38
C ILE A 51 -6.19 -8.72 -10.27
N LEU A 52 -6.83 -9.72 -9.66
CA LEU A 52 -7.84 -9.51 -8.63
C LEU A 52 -7.27 -8.91 -7.35
N LEU A 53 -6.02 -9.21 -6.97
CA LEU A 53 -5.43 -8.73 -5.73
C LEU A 53 -4.90 -7.28 -5.81
N LYS A 54 -4.74 -6.69 -7.00
CA LYS A 54 -4.13 -5.36 -7.17
C LYS A 54 -4.84 -4.17 -6.46
N PHE A 55 -6.02 -4.36 -5.87
CA PHE A 55 -6.73 -3.33 -5.08
C PHE A 55 -5.96 -2.85 -3.84
N GLY A 56 -4.94 -3.59 -3.38
CA GLY A 56 -4.23 -3.32 -2.13
C GLY A 56 -3.73 -1.89 -1.98
N ARG A 57 -3.22 -1.27 -3.06
CA ARG A 57 -2.76 0.13 -3.04
C ARG A 57 -3.91 1.11 -2.74
N SER A 58 -5.02 0.97 -3.44
CA SER A 58 -6.23 1.80 -3.27
C SER A 58 -6.79 1.68 -1.86
N LEU A 59 -6.71 0.49 -1.27
CA LEU A 59 -7.12 0.22 0.11
C LEU A 59 -6.33 1.10 1.11
N PHE A 60 -5.00 1.18 0.97
CA PHE A 60 -4.16 2.02 1.81
C PHE A 60 -4.41 3.52 1.59
N ILE A 61 -4.69 3.94 0.36
CA ILE A 61 -5.01 5.33 0.05
C ILE A 61 -6.34 5.75 0.67
N PHE A 62 -7.37 4.90 0.56
CA PHE A 62 -8.65 5.09 1.24
C PHE A 62 -8.44 5.18 2.76
N ALA A 63 -7.68 4.26 3.34
CA ALA A 63 -7.39 4.24 4.78
C ALA A 63 -6.63 5.51 5.22
N THR A 64 -5.72 6.01 4.39
CA THR A 64 -4.97 7.26 4.63
C THR A 64 -5.92 8.45 4.67
N GLY A 65 -6.78 8.61 3.66
CA GLY A 65 -7.80 9.68 3.66
C GLY A 65 -8.72 9.60 4.88
N MET A 66 -9.18 8.39 5.20
CA MET A 66 -10.06 8.15 6.36
C MET A 66 -9.39 8.53 7.68
N LEU A 67 -8.16 8.06 7.93
CA LEU A 67 -7.46 8.35 9.17
C LEU A 67 -7.12 9.84 9.31
N LEU A 68 -6.66 10.48 8.23
CA LEU A 68 -6.31 11.91 8.28
C LEU A 68 -7.51 12.76 8.70
N PHE A 69 -8.65 12.60 8.04
CA PHE A 69 -9.86 13.34 8.40
C PHE A 69 -10.50 12.83 9.69
N TYR A 70 -10.37 11.56 10.04
CA TYR A 70 -10.86 11.08 11.34
C TYR A 70 -10.11 11.74 12.51
N TRP A 71 -8.80 11.89 12.44
CA TRP A 71 -8.00 12.40 13.56
C TRP A 71 -7.87 13.93 13.60
N TYR A 72 -7.85 14.58 12.43
CA TYR A 72 -7.57 16.02 12.32
C TYR A 72 -8.79 16.86 11.95
N GLN A 73 -9.97 16.26 11.71
CA GLN A 73 -11.16 17.07 11.40
C GLN A 73 -11.49 18.05 12.52
N ASN A 74 -11.97 19.25 12.17
CA ASN A 74 -12.40 20.29 13.11
C ASN A 74 -11.30 20.72 14.11
N ARG A 75 -10.03 20.53 13.74
CA ARG A 75 -8.86 20.99 14.48
C ARG A 75 -7.99 21.85 13.58
N GLN A 76 -7.35 22.86 14.16
CA GLN A 76 -6.28 23.59 13.47
C GLN A 76 -5.12 22.63 13.21
N LEU A 77 -4.60 22.68 11.98
CA LEU A 77 -3.51 21.81 11.55
C LEU A 77 -2.19 22.54 11.77
N ASP A 78 -1.40 22.08 12.73
CA ASP A 78 0.00 22.45 12.83
C ASP A 78 0.81 21.62 11.84
N TRP A 79 1.29 22.27 10.77
CA TRP A 79 2.07 21.66 9.71
C TRP A 79 3.40 21.12 10.23
N SER A 80 4.06 21.85 11.12
CA SER A 80 5.36 21.44 11.68
C SER A 80 5.20 20.17 12.51
N ALA A 81 4.24 20.15 13.43
CA ALA A 81 3.95 18.95 14.23
C ALA A 81 3.50 17.77 13.36
N PHE A 82 2.72 18.03 12.30
CA PHE A 82 2.24 17.01 11.37
C PHE A 82 3.38 16.33 10.59
N TRP A 83 4.32 17.12 10.05
CA TRP A 83 5.45 16.61 9.29
C TRP A 83 6.54 16.02 10.18
N LYS A 84 6.80 16.58 11.37
CA LYS A 84 7.77 16.04 12.34
C LYS A 84 7.44 14.59 12.76
N LYS A 85 6.15 14.27 12.91
CA LYS A 85 5.70 12.89 13.20
C LYS A 85 6.00 11.94 12.03
N ARG A 86 5.77 12.38 10.79
CA ARG A 86 5.99 11.58 9.57
C ARG A 86 7.45 11.46 9.19
N TRP A 87 8.26 12.46 9.54
CA TRP A 87 9.70 12.40 9.33
C TRP A 87 10.30 11.16 9.97
N ARG A 88 9.99 10.92 11.25
CA ARG A 88 10.50 9.76 12.00
C ARG A 88 9.83 8.45 11.58
N ALA A 89 8.53 8.47 11.31
CA ALA A 89 7.76 7.26 11.06
C ALA A 89 7.82 6.76 9.61
N VAL A 90 8.11 7.63 8.64
CA VAL A 90 8.00 7.34 7.20
C VAL A 90 9.25 7.80 6.45
N VAL A 91 9.59 9.09 6.53
CA VAL A 91 10.63 9.67 5.64
C VAL A 91 12.01 9.13 5.96
N LEU A 92 12.41 9.10 7.23
CA LEU A 92 13.72 8.61 7.63
C LEU A 92 13.91 7.11 7.29
N PRO A 93 12.99 6.20 7.62
CA PRO A 93 13.06 4.83 7.13
C PRO A 93 13.15 4.74 5.60
N TYR A 94 12.35 5.52 4.87
CA TYR A 94 12.37 5.53 3.41
C TYR A 94 13.72 5.97 2.84
N VAL A 95 14.35 7.02 3.38
CA VAL A 95 15.70 7.46 2.97
C VAL A 95 16.72 6.35 3.17
N ILE A 96 16.72 5.70 4.34
CA ILE A 96 17.64 4.60 4.66
C ILE A 96 17.45 3.43 3.70
N TRP A 97 16.20 3.00 3.49
CA TRP A 97 15.91 1.87 2.60
C TRP A 97 16.16 2.22 1.13
N THR A 98 15.93 3.46 0.70
CA THR A 98 16.30 3.93 -0.64
C THR A 98 17.81 3.78 -0.84
N ALA A 99 18.64 4.17 0.13
CA ALA A 99 20.08 3.98 0.05
C ALA A 99 20.47 2.50 -0.03
N ILE A 100 19.86 1.64 0.80
CA ILE A 100 20.08 0.19 0.78
C ILE A 100 19.73 -0.41 -0.59
N PHE A 101 18.57 -0.06 -1.16
CA PHE A 101 18.13 -0.57 -2.46
C PHE A 101 18.95 0.00 -3.62
N THR A 102 19.39 1.26 -3.55
CA THR A 102 20.32 1.82 -4.55
C THR A 102 21.66 1.09 -4.52
N TYR A 103 22.21 0.81 -3.33
CA TYR A 103 23.39 -0.03 -3.20
C TYR A 103 23.14 -1.44 -3.78
N PHE A 104 22.02 -2.09 -3.43
CA PHE A 104 21.67 -3.41 -3.95
C PHE A 104 21.55 -3.45 -5.48
N LYS A 105 21.11 -2.36 -6.10
CA LYS A 105 20.98 -2.25 -7.56
C LYS A 105 22.33 -2.07 -8.26
N HIS A 106 23.25 -1.32 -7.67
CA HIS A 106 24.51 -0.93 -8.30
C HIS A 106 25.74 -1.74 -7.82
N GLN A 107 25.64 -2.45 -6.69
CA GLN A 107 26.68 -3.32 -6.12
C GLN A 107 28.07 -2.63 -5.98
N THR A 108 28.07 -1.32 -5.70
CA THR A 108 29.28 -0.50 -5.55
C THR A 108 29.10 0.49 -4.41
N PHE A 109 30.21 0.94 -3.82
CA PHE A 109 30.26 2.05 -2.86
C PHE A 109 30.78 3.36 -3.48
N ASP A 110 31.05 3.38 -4.79
CA ASP A 110 31.53 4.58 -5.48
C ASP A 110 30.47 5.70 -5.45
N PRO A 111 30.75 6.83 -4.78
CA PRO A 111 29.82 7.95 -4.72
C PRO A 111 29.45 8.51 -6.10
N ALA A 112 30.36 8.46 -7.08
CA ALA A 112 30.10 8.97 -8.43
C ALA A 112 28.98 8.17 -9.13
N VAL A 113 28.85 6.89 -8.81
CA VAL A 113 27.80 6.01 -9.35
C VAL A 113 26.51 6.09 -8.52
N LEU A 114 26.62 6.30 -7.21
CA LEU A 114 25.47 6.20 -6.30
C LEU A 114 24.67 7.49 -6.12
N VAL A 115 25.34 8.66 -6.09
CA VAL A 115 24.71 9.93 -5.68
C VAL A 115 23.56 10.31 -6.61
N GLY A 116 23.76 10.29 -7.93
CA GLY A 116 22.72 10.63 -8.90
C GLY A 116 21.50 9.72 -8.80
N PRO A 117 21.66 8.39 -8.96
CA PRO A 117 20.56 7.43 -8.84
C PRO A 117 19.87 7.43 -7.47
N PHE A 118 20.60 7.69 -6.39
CA PHE A 118 20.02 7.84 -5.05
C PHE A 118 19.06 9.02 -4.98
N PHE A 119 19.48 10.21 -5.41
CA PHE A 119 18.61 11.39 -5.36
C PHE A 119 17.43 11.26 -6.31
N ASP A 120 17.62 10.76 -7.53
CA ASP A 120 16.51 10.46 -8.45
C ASP A 120 15.49 9.53 -7.78
N SER A 121 15.97 8.42 -7.24
CA SER A 121 15.12 7.42 -6.60
C SER A 121 14.51 7.88 -5.27
N LEU A 122 15.10 8.87 -4.61
CA LEU A 122 14.55 9.49 -3.40
C LEU A 122 13.30 10.34 -3.72
N PHE A 123 13.20 10.89 -4.93
CA PHE A 123 12.03 11.67 -5.35
C PHE A 123 11.00 10.82 -6.12
N THR A 124 11.45 9.86 -6.93
CA THR A 124 10.58 9.03 -7.77
C THR A 124 10.17 7.72 -7.10
N GLY A 125 10.96 7.25 -6.13
CA GLY A 125 10.83 5.92 -5.52
C GLY A 125 11.26 4.79 -6.46
N SER A 126 12.18 5.03 -7.39
CA SER A 126 12.59 4.08 -8.42
C SER A 126 13.69 3.08 -8.01
N SER A 127 14.24 3.15 -6.80
CA SER A 127 15.30 2.21 -6.36
C SER A 127 14.79 0.76 -6.33
N PHE A 128 13.49 0.56 -6.09
CA PHE A 128 12.84 -0.75 -6.15
C PHE A 128 11.35 -0.64 -6.48
N TYR A 129 10.75 -1.71 -7.01
CA TYR A 129 9.43 -1.68 -7.65
C TYR A 129 8.28 -1.20 -6.75
N HIS A 130 8.40 -1.26 -5.42
CA HIS A 130 7.34 -0.88 -4.48
C HIS A 130 7.50 0.52 -3.92
N LEU A 131 8.72 1.08 -3.91
CA LEU A 131 9.10 2.26 -3.13
C LEU A 131 8.39 3.54 -3.56
N TYR A 132 7.91 3.62 -4.80
CA TYR A 132 7.13 4.76 -5.29
C TYR A 132 5.90 5.09 -4.44
N TYR A 133 5.37 4.12 -3.69
CA TYR A 133 4.21 4.35 -2.83
C TYR A 133 4.53 5.35 -1.69
N ILE A 134 5.79 5.47 -1.24
CA ILE A 134 6.16 6.46 -0.22
C ILE A 134 6.09 7.91 -0.76
N PRO A 135 6.73 8.27 -1.89
CA PRO A 135 6.51 9.57 -2.52
C PRO A 135 5.02 9.87 -2.75
N LEU A 136 4.24 8.89 -3.23
CA LEU A 136 2.79 9.04 -3.39
C LEU A 136 2.08 9.32 -2.05
N TYR A 137 2.42 8.61 -0.97
CA TYR A 137 1.89 8.86 0.38
C TYR A 137 2.24 10.26 0.88
N LEU A 138 3.46 10.74 0.62
CA LEU A 138 3.87 12.10 0.98
C LEU A 138 3.10 13.16 0.16
N GLN A 139 2.85 12.90 -1.13
CA GLN A 139 1.97 13.74 -1.95
C GLN A 139 0.55 13.78 -1.38
N LEU A 140 -0.01 12.65 -0.93
CA LEU A 140 -1.33 12.60 -0.27
C LEU A 140 -1.36 13.38 1.05
N CYS A 141 -0.27 13.32 1.82
CA CYS A 141 -0.13 14.10 3.05
C CYS A 141 -0.04 15.60 2.79
N LEU A 142 0.70 16.00 1.74
CA LEU A 142 0.76 17.40 1.32
C LEU A 142 -0.58 17.88 0.78
N LEU A 143 -1.24 17.07 -0.07
CA LEU A 143 -2.59 17.34 -0.55
C LEU A 143 -3.52 17.60 0.63
N PHE A 144 -3.56 16.70 1.61
CA PHE A 144 -4.33 16.88 2.84
C PHE A 144 -4.06 18.23 3.52
N CYS A 145 -2.78 18.59 3.74
CA CYS A 145 -2.42 19.86 4.36
C CYS A 145 -2.99 21.06 3.60
N LEU A 146 -2.94 21.03 2.26
CA LEU A 146 -3.40 22.11 1.39
C LEU A 146 -4.93 22.21 1.31
N ILE A 147 -5.62 21.07 1.15
CA ILE A 147 -7.06 21.07 0.81
C ILE A 147 -7.97 20.74 2.00
N LYS A 148 -7.43 20.45 3.19
CA LYS A 148 -8.23 20.10 4.37
C LYS A 148 -9.40 21.06 4.61
N PRO A 149 -9.22 22.40 4.69
CA PRO A 149 -10.33 23.31 4.98
C PRO A 149 -11.42 23.26 3.90
N TRP A 150 -11.01 23.13 2.64
CA TRP A 150 -11.95 22.99 1.52
C TRP A 150 -12.73 21.69 1.61
N MET A 151 -12.06 20.56 1.88
CA MET A 151 -12.73 19.27 2.02
C MET A 151 -13.69 19.25 3.21
N GLU A 152 -13.32 19.81 4.36
CA GLU A 152 -14.20 19.89 5.53
C GLU A 152 -15.46 20.71 5.27
N ARG A 153 -15.36 21.76 4.46
CA ARG A 153 -16.47 22.67 4.18
C ARG A 153 -17.37 22.20 3.03
N TYR A 154 -16.79 21.64 1.97
CA TYR A 154 -17.49 21.43 0.71
C TYR A 154 -17.64 19.97 0.30
N LEU A 155 -16.81 19.05 0.83
CA LEU A 155 -16.86 17.65 0.42
C LEU A 155 -18.17 17.00 0.89
N ASN A 156 -19.02 16.69 -0.09
CA ASN A 156 -20.26 15.97 0.12
C ASN A 156 -20.34 14.80 -0.87
N PHE A 157 -21.39 14.00 -0.79
CA PHE A 157 -21.52 12.80 -1.63
C PHE A 157 -21.57 13.11 -3.13
N ARG A 158 -22.08 14.28 -3.55
CA ARG A 158 -22.08 14.69 -4.97
C ARG A 158 -20.66 14.88 -5.50
N TRP A 159 -19.76 15.45 -4.69
CA TRP A 159 -18.34 15.55 -5.04
C TRP A 159 -17.68 14.18 -5.16
N ILE A 160 -18.05 13.21 -4.32
CA ILE A 160 -17.53 11.83 -4.44
C ILE A 160 -17.94 11.21 -5.79
N ILE A 161 -19.20 11.39 -6.20
CA ILE A 161 -19.69 10.94 -7.51
C ILE A 161 -18.95 11.67 -8.64
N ALA A 162 -18.80 12.99 -8.55
CA ALA A 162 -18.10 13.78 -9.56
C ALA A 162 -16.63 13.34 -9.71
N LEU A 163 -15.94 13.06 -8.61
CA LEU A 163 -14.56 12.55 -8.62
C LEU A 163 -14.47 11.13 -9.20
N PHE A 164 -15.45 10.26 -8.92
CA PHE A 164 -15.52 8.93 -9.53
C PHE A 164 -15.67 9.03 -11.05
N ILE A 165 -16.62 9.84 -11.53
CA ILE A 165 -16.85 10.08 -12.95
C ILE A 165 -15.61 10.72 -13.58
N GLY A 166 -15.01 11.71 -12.91
CA GLY A 166 -13.79 12.37 -13.38
C GLY A 166 -12.62 11.40 -13.53
N GLN A 167 -12.41 10.49 -12.58
CA GLN A 167 -11.35 9.48 -12.66
C GLN A 167 -11.63 8.45 -13.75
N ALA A 168 -12.88 7.99 -13.90
CA ALA A 168 -13.28 7.11 -14.99
C ALA A 168 -13.10 7.79 -16.36
N GLY A 169 -13.47 9.07 -16.48
CA GLY A 169 -13.27 9.88 -17.66
C GLY A 169 -11.80 10.09 -18.01
N LEU A 170 -10.94 10.32 -17.01
CA LEU A 170 -9.49 10.41 -17.20
C LEU A 170 -8.91 9.09 -17.72
N TYR A 171 -9.36 7.95 -17.21
CA TYR A 171 -8.98 6.65 -17.76
C TYR A 171 -9.43 6.52 -19.23
N VAL A 172 -10.68 6.84 -19.55
CA VAL A 172 -11.21 6.74 -20.92
C VAL A 172 -10.39 7.63 -21.86
N LEU A 173 -10.07 8.85 -21.44
CA LEU A 173 -9.18 9.75 -22.18
C LEU A 173 -7.82 9.09 -22.42
N TYR A 174 -7.16 8.57 -21.39
CA TYR A 174 -5.85 7.93 -21.53
C TYR A 174 -5.90 6.65 -22.36
N HIS A 175 -6.99 5.89 -22.28
CA HIS A 175 -7.20 4.70 -23.09
C HIS A 175 -7.19 5.05 -24.59
N TYR A 176 -7.95 6.07 -24.99
CA TYR A 176 -8.03 6.50 -26.39
C TYR A 176 -6.84 7.36 -26.87
N LEU A 177 -5.99 7.82 -25.96
CA LEU A 177 -4.74 8.52 -26.32
C LEU A 177 -3.54 7.57 -26.44
N PHE A 178 -3.45 6.54 -25.59
CA PHE A 178 -2.23 5.74 -25.45
C PHE A 178 -2.39 4.24 -25.70
N ILE A 179 -3.57 3.66 -25.47
CA ILE A 179 -3.81 2.21 -25.63
C ILE A 179 -4.41 1.92 -27.01
N ARG A 180 -5.47 2.65 -27.35
CA ARG A 180 -6.14 2.59 -28.66
C ARG A 180 -6.18 3.99 -29.24
N PRO A 181 -5.02 4.53 -29.68
CA PRO A 181 -4.93 5.89 -30.18
C PRO A 181 -5.86 6.08 -31.38
N LEU A 182 -6.78 7.04 -31.26
CA LEU A 182 -7.65 7.43 -32.38
C LEU A 182 -6.89 8.25 -33.43
N TRP A 183 -5.78 8.88 -33.03
CA TRP A 183 -4.93 9.72 -33.87
C TRP A 183 -3.46 9.41 -33.60
N ALA A 184 -2.62 9.53 -34.64
CA ALA A 184 -1.18 9.53 -34.47
C ALA A 184 -0.75 10.86 -33.83
N ILE A 185 -0.23 10.79 -32.61
CA ILE A 185 0.25 11.95 -31.85
C ILE A 185 1.75 11.82 -31.65
N ASP A 186 2.51 12.82 -32.10
CA ASP A 186 3.92 12.93 -31.72
C ASP A 186 4.04 13.51 -30.31
N TRP A 187 4.20 12.61 -29.34
CA TRP A 187 4.34 12.95 -27.93
C TRP A 187 5.64 13.69 -27.58
N ALA A 188 6.59 13.78 -28.51
CA ALA A 188 7.83 14.54 -28.35
C ALA A 188 7.77 15.96 -28.94
N ALA A 189 6.71 16.28 -29.69
CA ALA A 189 6.62 17.53 -30.45
C ALA A 189 6.70 18.79 -29.57
N ASN A 190 6.24 18.73 -28.32
CA ASN A 190 6.36 19.85 -27.38
C ASN A 190 6.35 19.40 -25.91
N PRO A 191 6.76 20.27 -24.97
CA PRO A 191 6.83 19.95 -23.54
C PRO A 191 5.49 19.53 -22.92
N PHE A 192 4.36 20.08 -23.39
CA PHE A 192 3.05 19.73 -22.86
C PHE A 192 2.64 18.29 -23.24
N LEU A 193 2.83 17.89 -24.49
CA LEU A 193 2.58 16.52 -24.93
C LEU A 193 3.52 15.52 -24.25
N SER A 194 4.79 15.91 -24.07
CA SER A 194 5.75 15.11 -23.30
C SER A 194 5.28 14.92 -21.85
N LEU A 195 4.78 15.99 -21.21
CA LEU A 195 4.19 15.93 -19.87
C LEU A 195 2.94 15.03 -19.81
N MET A 196 2.07 15.06 -20.83
CA MET A 196 0.90 14.17 -20.91
C MET A 196 1.29 12.70 -21.05
N LYS A 197 2.31 12.40 -21.87
CA LYS A 197 2.87 11.04 -21.97
C LYS A 197 3.47 10.62 -20.63
N HIS A 198 4.22 11.50 -19.97
CA HIS A 198 4.79 11.25 -18.66
C HIS A 198 3.71 10.98 -17.61
N SER A 199 2.64 11.76 -17.58
CA SER A 199 1.53 11.58 -16.65
C SER A 199 0.74 10.29 -16.89
N TYR A 200 0.71 9.78 -18.11
CA TYR A 200 0.18 8.45 -18.40
C TYR A 200 1.12 7.35 -17.91
N VAL A 201 2.38 7.36 -18.35
CA VAL A 201 3.38 6.31 -18.05
C VAL A 201 3.62 6.20 -16.53
N TYR A 202 3.77 7.33 -15.85
CA TYR A 202 4.03 7.40 -14.42
C TYR A 202 2.79 7.77 -13.61
N GLY A 203 1.58 7.74 -14.19
CA GLY A 203 0.35 8.17 -13.51
C GLY A 203 0.14 7.53 -12.16
N GLN A 204 0.54 6.26 -12.02
CA GLN A 204 0.47 5.50 -10.79
C GLN A 204 1.32 6.03 -9.62
N HIS A 205 2.29 6.91 -9.91
CA HIS A 205 3.17 7.57 -8.94
C HIS A 205 2.57 8.88 -8.42
N TYR A 206 1.49 9.35 -9.04
CA TYR A 206 0.93 10.68 -8.79
C TYR A 206 -0.43 10.63 -8.12
N VAL A 207 -0.64 11.59 -7.21
CA VAL A 207 -1.86 11.67 -6.41
C VAL A 207 -3.13 11.88 -7.23
N PHE A 208 -3.05 12.54 -8.40
CA PHE A 208 -4.23 12.86 -9.23
C PHE A 208 -4.99 11.61 -9.67
N MET A 209 -4.30 10.48 -9.84
CA MET A 209 -4.90 9.18 -10.18
C MET A 209 -5.66 8.51 -9.04
N TYR A 210 -5.59 9.07 -7.82
CA TYR A 210 -6.16 8.49 -6.62
C TYR A 210 -7.03 9.47 -5.83
N VAL A 211 -7.35 10.64 -6.40
CA VAL A 211 -8.12 11.69 -5.71
C VAL A 211 -9.50 11.17 -5.31
N PHE A 212 -10.17 10.38 -6.15
CA PHE A 212 -11.44 9.75 -5.80
C PHE A 212 -11.30 8.86 -4.56
N THR A 213 -10.36 7.91 -4.58
CA THR A 213 -10.18 6.95 -3.49
C THR A 213 -9.78 7.65 -2.18
N PHE A 214 -8.92 8.66 -2.27
CA PHE A 214 -8.54 9.48 -1.12
C PHE A 214 -9.72 10.28 -0.57
N ALA A 215 -10.50 10.93 -1.45
CA ALA A 215 -11.67 11.71 -1.06
C ALA A 215 -12.79 10.83 -0.48
N LEU A 216 -12.99 9.62 -1.00
CA LEU A 216 -13.90 8.64 -0.41
C LEU A 216 -13.48 8.30 1.03
N GLY A 217 -12.18 8.09 1.25
CA GLY A 217 -11.60 7.94 2.58
C GLY A 217 -11.88 9.16 3.46
N ALA A 218 -11.58 10.36 2.98
CA ALA A 218 -11.83 11.61 3.70
C ALA A 218 -13.30 11.75 4.12
N TYR A 219 -14.24 11.50 3.20
CA TYR A 219 -15.67 11.53 3.47
C TYR A 219 -16.08 10.51 4.54
N ALA A 220 -15.56 9.27 4.45
CA ALA A 220 -15.77 8.23 5.45
C ALA A 220 -15.22 8.66 6.83
N GLY A 221 -14.04 9.28 6.88
CA GLY A 221 -13.39 9.74 8.10
C GLY A 221 -14.15 10.89 8.80
N MET A 222 -14.77 11.78 8.02
CA MET A 222 -15.63 12.85 8.55
C MET A 222 -17.00 12.32 9.01
N ASN A 223 -17.49 11.24 8.40
CA ASN A 223 -18.86 10.75 8.61
C ASN A 223 -18.90 9.29 9.13
N VAL A 224 -18.04 8.93 10.07
CA VAL A 224 -17.82 7.51 10.48
C VAL A 224 -19.10 6.75 10.83
N ASP A 225 -20.03 7.35 11.59
CA ASP A 225 -21.25 6.64 12.02
C ASP A 225 -22.22 6.42 10.86
N LYS A 226 -22.36 7.41 9.97
CA LYS A 226 -23.13 7.28 8.72
C LYS A 226 -22.47 6.24 7.81
N TRP A 227 -21.15 6.31 7.66
CA TRP A 227 -20.35 5.38 6.87
C TRP A 227 -20.55 3.93 7.34
N ARG A 228 -20.38 3.65 8.63
CA ARG A 228 -20.62 2.32 9.23
C ARG A 228 -22.00 1.77 8.90
N THR A 229 -23.02 2.63 8.94
CA THR A 229 -24.40 2.23 8.65
C THR A 229 -24.59 1.92 7.16
N TRP A 230 -24.06 2.76 6.28
CA TRP A 230 -24.08 2.53 4.83
C TRP A 230 -23.33 1.25 4.45
N MET A 231 -22.13 1.03 4.98
CA MET A 231 -21.32 -0.14 4.64
C MET A 231 -22.03 -1.44 5.03
N ARG A 232 -22.71 -1.48 6.18
CA ARG A 232 -23.53 -2.65 6.58
C ARG A 232 -24.69 -2.90 5.62
N ARG A 233 -25.40 -1.83 5.21
CA ARG A 233 -26.54 -1.96 4.27
C ARG A 233 -26.10 -2.40 2.88
N LEU A 234 -24.95 -1.91 2.42
CA LEU A 234 -24.42 -2.16 1.08
C LEU A 234 -23.50 -3.39 1.01
N GLN A 235 -23.26 -4.08 2.13
CA GLN A 235 -22.29 -5.17 2.19
C GLN A 235 -22.62 -6.29 1.20
N ILE A 236 -23.84 -6.84 1.25
CA ILE A 236 -24.27 -7.95 0.39
C ILE A 236 -24.32 -7.52 -1.09
N PRO A 237 -24.97 -6.40 -1.47
CA PRO A 237 -24.92 -5.92 -2.85
C PRO A 237 -23.48 -5.74 -3.36
N SER A 238 -22.58 -5.21 -2.51
CA SER A 238 -21.18 -5.02 -2.90
C SER A 238 -20.44 -6.34 -3.08
N ILE A 239 -20.74 -7.37 -2.29
CA ILE A 239 -20.16 -8.72 -2.48
C ILE A 239 -20.58 -9.29 -3.83
N VAL A 240 -21.87 -9.14 -4.19
CA VAL A 240 -22.38 -9.63 -5.48
C VAL A 240 -21.70 -8.90 -6.64
N VAL A 241 -21.68 -7.56 -6.62
CA VAL A 241 -21.03 -6.77 -7.68
C VAL A 241 -19.52 -7.05 -7.75
N MET A 242 -18.85 -7.19 -6.60
CA MET A 242 -17.44 -7.56 -6.52
C MET A 242 -17.18 -8.93 -7.16
N ALA A 243 -18.01 -9.94 -6.85
CA ALA A 243 -17.87 -11.28 -7.40
C ALA A 243 -18.13 -11.29 -8.91
N SER A 244 -19.19 -10.62 -9.38
CA SER A 244 -19.50 -10.50 -10.81
C SER A 244 -18.39 -9.78 -11.57
N ALA A 245 -17.86 -8.67 -11.04
CA ALA A 245 -16.73 -7.96 -11.64
C ALA A 245 -15.46 -8.82 -11.66
N ALA A 246 -15.18 -9.57 -10.59
CA ALA A 246 -14.04 -10.48 -10.54
C ALA A 246 -14.14 -11.58 -11.60
N VAL A 247 -15.32 -12.20 -11.76
CA VAL A 247 -15.58 -13.21 -12.80
C VAL A 247 -15.41 -12.60 -14.18
N TRP A 248 -15.95 -11.41 -14.43
CA TRP A 248 -15.81 -10.74 -15.72
C TRP A 248 -14.35 -10.39 -16.04
N MET A 249 -13.59 -9.89 -15.07
CA MET A 249 -12.17 -9.57 -15.24
C MET A 249 -11.35 -10.83 -15.51
N ALA A 250 -11.61 -11.92 -14.78
CA ALA A 250 -10.98 -13.21 -15.02
C ALA A 250 -11.33 -13.74 -16.41
N TYR A 251 -12.61 -13.74 -16.78
CA TYR A 251 -13.07 -14.13 -18.11
C TYR A 251 -12.43 -13.29 -19.22
N SER A 252 -12.32 -11.97 -19.03
CA SER A 252 -11.74 -11.08 -20.03
C SER A 252 -10.27 -11.43 -20.32
N TYR A 253 -9.51 -11.76 -19.28
CA TYR A 253 -8.13 -12.23 -19.41
C TYR A 253 -8.07 -13.64 -20.04
N LEU A 254 -8.81 -14.61 -19.51
CA LEU A 254 -8.76 -16.01 -19.93
C LEU A 254 -9.27 -16.23 -21.37
N SER A 255 -10.23 -15.42 -21.81
CA SER A 255 -10.74 -15.44 -23.20
C SER A 255 -9.78 -14.78 -24.20
N GLY A 256 -8.71 -14.14 -23.72
CA GLY A 256 -7.80 -13.34 -24.55
C GLY A 256 -8.39 -12.02 -25.05
N SER A 257 -9.59 -11.64 -24.60
CA SER A 257 -10.21 -10.36 -24.99
C SER A 257 -9.46 -9.15 -24.44
N LYS A 258 -8.71 -9.32 -23.36
CA LYS A 258 -7.73 -8.37 -22.85
C LYS A 258 -6.38 -9.03 -22.61
N SER A 259 -5.31 -8.31 -22.93
CA SER A 259 -3.96 -8.74 -22.55
C SER A 259 -3.77 -8.72 -21.03
N TYR A 260 -2.74 -9.42 -20.55
CA TYR A 260 -2.33 -9.37 -19.14
C TYR A 260 -2.05 -7.93 -18.68
N TYR A 261 -1.35 -7.13 -19.50
CA TYR A 261 -1.00 -5.75 -19.20
C TYR A 261 -2.21 -4.83 -19.13
N GLU A 262 -3.19 -5.00 -20.02
CA GLU A 262 -4.45 -4.25 -19.96
C GLU A 262 -5.25 -4.62 -18.71
N SER A 263 -5.34 -5.92 -18.40
CA SER A 263 -6.06 -6.44 -17.22
C SER A 263 -5.41 -6.00 -15.90
N MET A 264 -4.12 -5.66 -15.95
CA MET A 264 -3.34 -5.14 -14.84
C MET A 264 -3.61 -3.66 -14.50
N ASN A 265 -4.38 -2.93 -15.32
CA ASN A 265 -4.62 -1.50 -15.15
C ASN A 265 -5.70 -1.22 -14.10
N ILE A 266 -5.25 -0.78 -12.92
CA ILE A 266 -6.13 -0.53 -11.77
C ILE A 266 -7.03 0.71 -11.91
N PHE A 267 -6.81 1.52 -12.94
CA PHE A 267 -7.58 2.74 -13.19
C PHE A 267 -8.76 2.52 -14.12
N GLU A 268 -8.89 1.33 -14.69
CA GLU A 268 -10.05 0.98 -15.50
C GLU A 268 -11.35 1.13 -14.67
N PRO A 269 -12.43 1.72 -15.23
CA PRO A 269 -13.70 1.90 -14.53
C PRO A 269 -14.22 0.65 -13.84
N LEU A 270 -14.14 -0.52 -14.50
CA LEU A 270 -14.54 -1.77 -13.88
C LEU A 270 -13.68 -2.12 -12.66
N TYR A 271 -12.36 -1.91 -12.74
CA TYR A 271 -11.44 -2.13 -11.62
C TYR A 271 -11.71 -1.15 -10.47
N LEU A 272 -12.08 0.10 -10.79
CA LEU A 272 -12.47 1.09 -9.79
C LEU A 272 -13.76 0.70 -9.06
N VAL A 273 -14.77 0.20 -9.79
CA VAL A 273 -15.99 -0.37 -9.20
C VAL A 273 -15.67 -1.58 -8.34
N TYR A 274 -14.85 -2.51 -8.86
CA TYR A 274 -14.40 -3.69 -8.13
C TYR A 274 -13.71 -3.30 -6.81
N THR A 275 -12.76 -2.37 -6.85
CA THR A 275 -12.05 -1.85 -5.68
C THR A 275 -12.98 -1.18 -4.68
N LEU A 276 -13.95 -0.38 -5.16
CA LEU A 276 -14.96 0.24 -4.31
C LEU A 276 -15.79 -0.82 -3.58
N CYS A 277 -16.25 -1.85 -4.30
CA CYS A 277 -17.00 -2.96 -3.73
C CYS A 277 -16.15 -3.79 -2.75
N VAL A 278 -14.85 -3.96 -2.99
CA VAL A 278 -13.92 -4.57 -2.02
C VAL A 278 -13.88 -3.73 -0.74
N ILE A 279 -13.71 -2.41 -0.83
CA ILE A 279 -13.70 -1.53 0.35
C ILE A 279 -15.02 -1.63 1.12
N ILE A 280 -16.16 -1.55 0.43
CA ILE A 280 -17.50 -1.57 1.06
C ILE A 280 -17.79 -2.93 1.70
N SER A 281 -17.52 -4.03 1.01
CA SER A 281 -17.77 -5.38 1.52
C SER A 281 -16.86 -5.75 2.69
N PHE A 282 -15.61 -5.31 2.63
CA PHE A 282 -14.59 -5.66 3.62
C PHE A 282 -14.65 -4.78 4.87
N TYR A 283 -15.11 -3.52 4.77
CA TYR A 283 -15.12 -2.60 5.91
C TYR A 283 -15.92 -3.12 7.13
N PRO A 284 -17.16 -3.63 7.00
CA PRO A 284 -17.90 -4.19 8.14
C PRO A 284 -17.19 -5.41 8.75
N ALA A 285 -16.63 -6.29 7.93
CA ALA A 285 -15.85 -7.43 8.38
C ALA A 285 -14.62 -6.99 9.16
N SER A 286 -13.88 -6.00 8.66
CA SER A 286 -12.72 -5.41 9.36
C SER A 286 -13.11 -4.80 10.71
N SER A 287 -14.23 -4.07 10.78
CA SER A 287 -14.74 -3.52 12.05
C SER A 287 -15.17 -4.60 13.04
N TYR A 288 -15.78 -5.69 12.57
CA TYR A 288 -16.13 -6.83 13.40
C TYR A 288 -14.88 -7.53 13.95
N LEU A 289 -13.92 -7.90 13.08
CA LEU A 289 -12.68 -8.57 13.46
C LEU A 289 -11.84 -7.72 14.44
N GLY A 290 -11.84 -6.39 14.25
CA GLY A 290 -11.15 -5.45 15.12
C GLY A 290 -11.69 -5.36 16.55
N LYS A 291 -12.95 -5.77 16.77
CA LYS A 291 -13.61 -5.76 18.10
C LYS A 291 -13.51 -7.10 18.84
N LEU A 292 -13.06 -8.16 18.17
CA LEU A 292 -12.89 -9.46 18.81
C LEU A 292 -11.78 -9.41 19.87
N PRO A 293 -11.98 -10.04 21.05
CA PRO A 293 -11.12 -9.83 22.22
C PRO A 293 -9.67 -10.27 22.02
N LYS A 294 -9.44 -11.38 21.29
CA LYS A 294 -8.10 -11.89 20.98
C LYS A 294 -7.57 -11.37 19.64
N LEU A 295 -8.43 -11.38 18.62
CA LEU A 295 -8.03 -11.04 17.26
C LEU A 295 -7.81 -9.54 17.06
N GLY A 296 -8.63 -8.67 17.67
CA GLY A 296 -8.50 -7.23 17.56
C GLY A 296 -7.13 -6.71 17.99
N PRO A 297 -6.64 -7.03 19.21
CA PRO A 297 -5.29 -6.67 19.65
C PRO A 297 -4.18 -7.28 18.80
N TRP A 298 -4.36 -8.50 18.28
CA TRP A 298 -3.39 -9.14 17.39
C TRP A 298 -3.29 -8.41 16.05
N LEU A 299 -4.43 -8.11 15.41
CA LEU A 299 -4.49 -7.28 14.19
C LEU A 299 -3.90 -5.89 14.42
N ALA A 300 -4.17 -5.28 15.57
CA ALA A 300 -3.61 -3.98 15.91
C ALA A 300 -2.06 -4.02 16.01
N ARG A 301 -1.50 -5.12 16.53
CA ARG A 301 -0.03 -5.32 16.58
C ARG A 301 0.54 -5.50 15.17
N LEU A 302 -0.08 -6.31 14.33
CA LEU A 302 0.37 -6.51 12.95
C LEU A 302 0.23 -5.25 12.10
N ALA A 303 -0.89 -4.53 12.19
CA ALA A 303 -1.11 -3.29 11.45
C ALA A 303 -0.05 -2.22 11.76
N LYS A 304 0.46 -2.17 13.01
CA LYS A 304 1.59 -1.29 13.38
C LYS A 304 2.89 -1.63 12.65
N GLN A 305 3.05 -2.88 12.23
CA GLN A 305 4.21 -3.38 11.51
C GLN A 305 4.10 -3.24 9.99
N ASN A 306 3.03 -2.64 9.47
CA ASN A 306 2.85 -2.50 8.02
C ASN A 306 4.00 -1.75 7.34
N MET A 307 4.59 -0.75 7.99
CA MET A 307 5.75 -0.05 7.42
C MET A 307 6.97 -0.97 7.31
N ALA A 308 7.20 -1.81 8.33
CA ALA A 308 8.27 -2.80 8.31
C ALA A 308 8.07 -3.80 7.17
N ILE A 309 6.88 -4.41 7.09
CA ILE A 309 6.54 -5.36 6.03
C ILE A 309 6.68 -4.68 4.66
N TYR A 310 6.12 -3.48 4.49
CA TYR A 310 6.20 -2.75 3.23
C TYR A 310 7.65 -2.47 2.78
N LEU A 311 8.52 -1.95 3.65
CA LEU A 311 9.88 -1.61 3.25
C LEU A 311 10.74 -2.85 2.96
N VAL A 312 10.60 -3.87 3.80
CA VAL A 312 11.57 -4.98 3.88
C VAL A 312 11.19 -6.19 3.02
N HIS A 313 9.90 -6.41 2.74
CA HIS A 313 9.46 -7.62 2.03
C HIS A 313 10.18 -7.90 0.71
N PRO A 314 10.52 -6.91 -0.13
CA PRO A 314 11.15 -7.21 -1.41
C PRO A 314 12.57 -7.73 -1.27
N LEU A 315 13.29 -7.26 -0.25
CA LEU A 315 14.60 -7.78 0.09
C LEU A 315 14.49 -9.23 0.59
N ILE A 316 13.53 -9.53 1.47
CA ILE A 316 13.32 -10.90 1.95
C ILE A 316 12.93 -11.83 0.81
N LEU A 317 11.99 -11.41 -0.05
CA LEU A 317 11.60 -12.18 -1.22
C LEU A 317 12.80 -12.44 -2.13
N PHE A 318 13.61 -11.41 -2.41
CA PHE A 318 14.84 -11.55 -3.19
C PHE A 318 15.79 -12.60 -2.56
N LEU A 319 16.06 -12.52 -1.26
CA LEU A 319 16.94 -13.47 -0.58
C LEU A 319 16.40 -14.90 -0.63
N LEU A 320 15.09 -15.09 -0.42
CA LEU A 320 14.45 -16.40 -0.53
C LEU A 320 14.56 -16.95 -1.95
N GLN A 321 14.31 -16.11 -2.95
CA GLN A 321 14.37 -16.46 -4.38
C GLN A 321 15.79 -16.85 -4.80
N SER A 322 16.78 -16.05 -4.41
CA SER A 322 18.17 -16.25 -4.82
C SER A 322 18.86 -17.39 -4.08
N TYR A 323 18.54 -17.63 -2.80
CA TYR A 323 19.37 -18.52 -1.96
C TYR A 323 18.64 -19.76 -1.42
N VAL A 324 17.32 -19.72 -1.29
CA VAL A 324 16.56 -20.75 -0.56
C VAL A 324 15.74 -21.63 -1.49
N ILE A 325 14.81 -21.05 -2.25
CA ILE A 325 13.75 -21.82 -2.92
C ILE A 325 14.27 -22.78 -4.00
N HIS A 326 15.38 -22.46 -4.66
CA HIS A 326 15.98 -23.33 -5.68
C HIS A 326 16.60 -24.61 -5.09
N ARG A 327 16.85 -24.64 -3.77
CA ARG A 327 17.38 -25.81 -3.05
C ARG A 327 16.26 -26.69 -2.50
N LEU A 328 15.03 -26.19 -2.51
CA LEU A 328 13.86 -26.91 -2.03
C LEU A 328 13.25 -27.67 -3.20
N GLY A 329 13.16 -29.00 -3.12
CA GLY A 329 12.43 -29.83 -4.09
C GLY A 329 10.90 -29.74 -3.93
N TRP A 330 10.39 -28.59 -3.50
CA TRP A 330 8.98 -28.37 -3.21
C TRP A 330 8.23 -27.96 -4.47
N SER A 331 6.93 -28.28 -4.54
CA SER A 331 6.07 -27.79 -5.61
C SER A 331 5.90 -26.27 -5.53
N THR A 332 5.68 -25.62 -6.68
CA THR A 332 5.46 -24.16 -6.78
C THR A 332 4.40 -23.63 -5.80
N PRO A 333 3.22 -24.27 -5.62
CA PRO A 333 2.24 -23.80 -4.64
C PRO A 333 2.75 -23.85 -3.19
N LEU A 334 3.55 -24.86 -2.85
CA LEU A 334 4.13 -25.00 -1.52
C LEU A 334 5.23 -23.95 -1.29
N LEU A 335 6.02 -23.63 -2.32
CA LEU A 335 6.99 -22.53 -2.27
C LEU A 335 6.29 -21.17 -2.09
N VAL A 336 5.24 -20.89 -2.86
CA VAL A 336 4.41 -19.68 -2.73
C VAL A 336 3.87 -19.55 -1.29
N PHE A 337 3.28 -20.63 -0.77
CA PHE A 337 2.74 -20.66 0.60
C PHE A 337 3.83 -20.43 1.65
N GLY A 338 4.96 -21.15 1.54
CA GLY A 338 6.10 -21.02 2.44
C GLY A 338 6.65 -19.59 2.47
N MET A 339 6.87 -19.00 1.29
CA MET A 339 7.32 -17.61 1.16
C MET A 339 6.32 -16.62 1.76
N PHE A 340 5.02 -16.81 1.52
CA PHE A 340 3.97 -15.95 2.07
C PHE A 340 3.91 -15.98 3.60
N VAL A 341 4.07 -17.15 4.21
CA VAL A 341 4.03 -17.32 5.67
C VAL A 341 5.31 -16.80 6.34
N ILE A 342 6.49 -17.06 5.76
CA ILE A 342 7.78 -16.74 6.39
C ILE A 342 8.18 -15.26 6.20
N THR A 343 7.72 -14.60 5.13
CA THR A 343 8.18 -13.26 4.81
C THR A 343 7.78 -12.21 5.87
N PRO A 344 6.51 -12.12 6.33
CA PRO A 344 6.13 -11.12 7.34
C PRO A 344 6.95 -11.16 8.64
N PRO A 345 7.15 -12.31 9.32
CA PRO A 345 7.95 -12.35 10.55
C PRO A 345 9.42 -11.98 10.29
N LEU A 346 10.02 -12.42 9.17
CA LEU A 346 11.38 -12.03 8.80
C LEU A 346 11.51 -10.52 8.54
N CYS A 347 10.52 -9.92 7.89
CA CYS A 347 10.48 -8.47 7.68
C CYS A 347 10.47 -7.70 9.00
N ILE A 348 9.61 -8.13 9.94
CA ILE A 348 9.49 -7.49 11.25
C ILE A 348 10.81 -7.59 12.00
N PHE A 349 11.40 -8.80 12.05
CA PHE A 349 12.68 -9.04 12.71
C PHE A 349 13.80 -8.17 12.11
N LEU A 350 13.96 -8.16 10.79
CA LEU A 350 15.00 -7.38 10.12
C LEU A 350 14.77 -5.88 10.28
N TYR A 351 13.52 -5.41 10.19
CA TYR A 351 13.21 -4.01 10.39
C TYR A 351 13.56 -3.55 11.80
N GLU A 352 13.21 -4.33 12.83
CA GLU A 352 13.56 -4.01 14.23
C GLU A 352 15.08 -3.84 14.40
N LEU A 353 15.90 -4.70 13.78
CA LEU A 353 17.36 -4.58 13.76
C LEU A 353 17.87 -3.29 13.11
N THR A 354 17.17 -2.78 12.10
CA THR A 354 17.55 -1.53 11.40
C THR A 354 17.11 -0.27 12.14
N THR A 355 16.20 -0.36 13.12
CA THR A 355 15.75 0.84 13.85
C THR A 355 16.80 1.29 14.88
N LEU A 356 17.14 2.59 14.87
CA LEU A 356 18.02 3.20 15.87
C LEU A 356 17.55 2.96 17.31
N SER A 357 16.23 2.84 17.53
CA SER A 357 15.64 2.52 18.84
C SER A 357 16.07 1.16 19.39
N PHE A 358 16.27 0.15 18.53
CA PHE A 358 16.77 -1.15 18.95
C PHE A 358 18.19 -1.03 19.51
N TRP A 359 19.08 -0.33 18.80
CA TRP A 359 20.47 -0.10 19.22
C TRP A 359 20.58 0.81 20.46
N LEU A 360 19.71 1.83 20.57
CA LEU A 360 19.68 2.73 21.73
C LEU A 360 19.10 2.06 23.00
N ASN A 361 18.11 1.18 22.88
CA ASN A 361 17.57 0.43 24.02
C ASN A 361 18.46 -0.73 24.45
N ARG A 362 19.21 -1.36 23.53
CA ARG A 362 20.20 -2.39 23.88
C ARG A 362 21.32 -1.83 24.77
N LYS A 363 21.76 -0.59 24.53
CA LYS A 363 22.70 0.13 25.41
C LYS A 363 22.15 0.39 26.82
N LYS A 364 20.84 0.57 26.99
CA LYS A 364 20.22 0.70 28.32
C LYS A 364 20.14 -0.62 29.08
N SER A 365 19.93 -1.73 28.38
CA SER A 365 19.83 -3.07 28.99
C SER A 365 21.17 -3.62 29.48
N VAL A 366 22.29 -3.25 28.85
CA VAL A 366 23.64 -3.71 29.24
C VAL A 366 24.22 -2.89 30.41
N GLY A 367 23.57 -1.78 30.80
CA GLY A 367 23.99 -0.90 31.90
C GLY A 367 23.33 -1.16 33.26
N ALA A 368 22.49 -2.18 33.40
CA ALA A 368 21.88 -2.52 34.69
C ALA A 368 22.88 -3.30 35.57
N LYS A 369 23.49 -2.59 36.54
CA LYS A 369 24.46 -3.09 37.52
C LYS A 369 24.00 -4.36 38.27
N PRO A 370 24.94 -5.22 38.73
CA PRO A 370 24.63 -6.45 39.45
C PRO A 370 24.01 -6.12 40.82
N ILE A 371 22.88 -6.76 41.12
CA ILE A 371 22.29 -6.74 42.46
C ILE A 371 23.12 -7.70 43.33
N PHE A 372 24.21 -7.20 43.91
CA PHE A 372 24.76 -7.78 45.13
C PHE A 372 23.96 -7.25 46.31
N LYS A 373 23.23 -8.13 47.00
CA LYS A 373 22.90 -7.92 48.42
C LYS A 373 23.07 -9.24 49.16
N ASN A 374 24.15 -9.27 49.93
CA ASN A 374 24.49 -10.25 50.95
C ASN A 374 23.27 -10.56 51.83
N GLN A 375 22.88 -11.82 51.92
CA GLN A 375 22.21 -12.33 53.11
C GLN A 375 23.31 -12.77 54.08
N MET A 376 23.62 -11.90 55.05
CA MET A 376 24.28 -12.31 56.28
C MET A 376 23.22 -12.66 57.33
N TYR A 377 23.47 -13.80 57.95
CA TYR A 377 22.83 -14.41 59.13
C TYR A 377 22.29 -13.46 60.20
N LYS A 378 21.17 -13.88 60.81
CA LYS A 378 20.97 -14.14 62.26
C LYS A 378 19.63 -14.87 62.39
N ALA A 379 19.67 -16.16 62.74
CA ALA A 379 19.44 -16.71 64.08
C ALA A 379 17.94 -16.78 64.40
#